data_AF-A0A848B2B9-F1
#
_entry.id   AF-A0A848B2B9-F1
#
_cell.length_a   1.000
_cell.length_b   1.000
_cell.length_c   1.000
_cell.angle_alpha   90.00
_cell.angle_beta   90.00
_cell.angle_gamma   90.00
#
_symmetry.space_group_name_H-M   'P 1'
#
loop_
_entity.id
_entity.type
_entity.pdbx_description
1 polymer ?
#
loop_
_entity_poly.entity_id
_entity_poly.type
_entity_poly.pdbx_seq_one_letter_code
_entity_poly.pdbx_strand_id
1 'polypeptide(L)'
;MPMHVIDWVLVALPLLVILWVGFKAQSYIRNVSDFLSAGRCAGRYLLSVADGSAGLGLITMVGMFEMYYRTGNSIGFWSGTGILVGLAMTMTGFVTYRYRETRAMT
;
A
#
# COMPACT_ATOMS: atom_id res chain seq x y z
N MET A 1 -13.07 -13.01 -27.81
CA MET A 1 -13.90 -11.81 -28.08
C MET A 1 -12.96 -10.62 -28.10
N PRO A 2 -12.87 -9.85 -29.20
CA PRO A 2 -12.02 -8.66 -29.21
C PRO A 2 -12.56 -7.65 -28.18
N MET A 3 -11.65 -7.02 -27.43
CA MET A 3 -11.98 -5.97 -26.45
C MET A 3 -12.78 -4.87 -27.16
N HIS A 4 -13.95 -4.52 -26.62
CA HIS A 4 -14.76 -3.45 -27.18
C HIS A 4 -14.06 -2.11 -26.95
N VAL A 5 -14.34 -1.10 -27.79
CA VAL A 5 -13.74 0.25 -27.63
C VAL A 5 -14.03 0.84 -26.23
N ILE A 6 -15.15 0.45 -25.64
CA ILE A 6 -15.54 0.84 -24.27
C ILE A 6 -14.58 0.27 -23.22
N ASP A 7 -14.11 -0.97 -23.40
CA ASP A 7 -13.16 -1.61 -22.46
C ASP A 7 -11.82 -0.88 -22.47
N TRP A 8 -11.37 -0.43 -23.65
CA TRP A 8 -10.17 0.38 -23.80
C TRP A 8 -10.29 1.75 -23.12
N VAL A 9 -11.45 2.40 -23.21
CA VAL A 9 -11.70 3.66 -22.51
C VAL A 9 -11.68 3.45 -20.99
N LEU A 10 -12.26 2.35 -20.50
CA LEU A 10 -12.26 2.00 -19.07
C LEU A 10 -10.86 1.76 -18.51
N VAL A 11 -9.93 1.21 -19.32
CA VAL A 11 -8.53 1.02 -18.94
C VAL A 11 -7.73 2.34 -19.05
N ALA A 12 -7.95 3.11 -20.11
CA ALA A 12 -7.20 4.34 -20.36
C ALA A 12 -7.52 5.44 -19.32
N LEU A 13 -8.77 5.55 -18.88
CA LEU A 13 -9.20 6.58 -17.93
C LEU A 13 -8.43 6.56 -16.60
N PRO A 14 -8.38 5.45 -15.83
CA PRO A 14 -7.64 5.41 -14.56
C PRO A 14 -6.13 5.59 -14.76
N LEU A 15 -5.56 5.09 -15.88
CA LEU A 15 -4.15 5.32 -16.21
C LEU A 15 -3.86 6.81 -16.41
N LEU A 16 -4.72 7.53 -17.14
CA LEU A 16 -4.58 8.97 -17.33
C LEU A 16 -4.73 9.74 -16.01
N VAL A 17 -5.65 9.33 -15.13
CA VAL A 17 -5.81 9.92 -13.80
C VAL A 17 -4.52 9.76 -12.98
N ILE A 18 -3.93 8.56 -12.95
CA ILE A 18 -2.67 8.30 -12.23
C ILE A 18 -1.53 9.16 -12.79
N LEU A 19 -1.40 9.22 -14.11
CA LEU A 19 -0.39 10.06 -14.77
C LEU A 19 -0.59 11.54 -14.42
N TRP A 20 -1.82 12.04 -14.49
CA TRP A 20 -2.15 13.42 -14.18
C TRP A 20 -1.83 13.78 -12.71
N VAL A 21 -2.18 12.89 -11.77
CA VAL A 21 -1.82 13.04 -10.36
C VAL A 21 -0.30 13.03 -10.18
N GLY A 22 0.42 12.15 -10.88
CA GLY A 22 1.88 12.10 -10.86
C GLY A 22 2.54 13.40 -11.34
N PHE A 23 2.06 13.95 -12.47
CA PHE A 23 2.54 15.24 -12.98
C PHE A 23 2.25 16.39 -12.03
N LYS A 24 1.07 16.41 -11.39
CA LYS A 24 0.76 17.41 -10.35
C LYS A 24 1.64 17.23 -9.12
N ALA A 25 1.87 16.00 -8.68
CA ALA A 25 2.71 15.66 -7.53
C ALA A 25 4.15 16.14 -7.71
N GLN A 26 4.69 16.08 -8.93
CA GLN A 26 6.04 16.57 -9.25
C GLN A 26 6.25 18.03 -8.85
N SER A 27 5.22 18.89 -8.98
CA SER A 27 5.31 20.30 -8.59
C SER A 27 5.48 20.52 -7.07
N TYR A 28 5.16 19.53 -6.25
CA TYR A 28 5.27 19.60 -4.78
C TYR A 28 6.61 19.10 -4.26
N ILE A 29 7.39 18.38 -5.07
CA ILE A 29 8.69 17.84 -4.69
C ILE A 29 9.76 18.93 -4.91
N ARG A 30 10.20 19.59 -3.84
CA ARG A 30 11.26 20.61 -3.89
C ARG A 30 12.62 20.10 -3.46
N ASN A 31 12.66 19.13 -2.54
CA ASN A 31 13.90 18.54 -2.00
C ASN A 31 13.85 17.01 -1.97
N VAL A 32 15.02 16.37 -1.79
CA VAL A 32 15.14 14.90 -1.64
C VAL A 32 14.36 14.37 -0.43
N SER A 33 14.30 15.14 0.67
CA SER A 33 13.49 14.80 1.84
C SER A 33 11.98 14.81 1.56
N ASP A 34 11.55 15.69 0.65
CA ASP A 34 10.14 15.81 0.24
C ASP A 34 9.77 14.67 -0.71
N PHE A 35 10.72 14.21 -1.52
CA PHE A 35 10.56 13.02 -2.35
C PHE A 35 10.49 11.73 -1.51
N LEU A 36 11.42 11.57 -0.55
CA LEU A 36 11.52 10.34 0.24
C LEU A 36 10.45 10.23 1.32
N SER A 37 10.10 11.32 2.00
CA SER A 37 9.25 11.27 3.20
C SER A 37 8.16 12.34 3.25
N ALA A 38 7.89 13.02 2.12
CA ALA A 38 6.93 14.14 2.04
C ALA A 38 7.13 15.18 3.16
N GLY A 39 8.40 15.43 3.54
CA GLY A 39 8.77 16.38 4.59
C GLY A 39 8.28 16.00 6.00
N ARG A 40 7.86 14.75 6.23
CA ARG A 40 7.18 14.27 7.44
C ARG A 40 5.89 15.03 7.77
N CYS A 41 5.25 15.64 6.78
CA CYS A 41 4.01 16.39 6.95
C CYS A 41 2.74 15.52 6.82
N ALA A 42 2.89 14.24 6.44
CA ALA A 42 1.76 13.33 6.28
C ALA A 42 1.08 13.01 7.63
N GLY A 43 -0.22 13.29 7.73
CA GLY A 43 -1.02 12.97 8.91
C GLY A 43 -1.22 11.45 9.09
N ARG A 44 -1.60 11.03 10.30
CA ARG A 44 -1.77 9.61 10.65
C ARG A 44 -2.68 8.86 9.69
N TYR A 45 -3.81 9.45 9.30
CA TYR A 45 -4.75 8.83 8.37
C TYR A 45 -4.12 8.58 7.00
N LEU A 46 -3.44 9.58 6.44
CA LEU A 46 -2.81 9.47 5.13
C LEU A 46 -1.73 8.38 5.13
N LEU A 47 -0.90 8.32 6.18
CA LEU A 47 0.12 7.29 6.34
C LEU A 47 -0.50 5.89 6.47
N SER A 48 -1.51 5.71 7.34
CA SER A 48 -2.17 4.41 7.50
C SER A 48 -2.87 3.92 6.24
N VAL A 49 -3.50 4.83 5.48
CA VAL A 49 -4.15 4.49 4.21
C VAL A 49 -3.10 4.18 3.13
N ALA A 50 -2.01 4.96 3.06
CA ALA A 50 -0.91 4.70 2.13
C ALA A 50 -0.28 3.33 2.39
N ASP A 51 0.06 3.03 3.65
CA ASP A 51 0.63 1.73 4.05
C ASP A 51 -0.33 0.57 3.70
N GLY A 52 -1.63 0.73 3.99
CA GLY A 52 -2.64 -0.26 3.63
C GLY A 52 -2.76 -0.48 2.12
N SER A 53 -2.71 0.60 1.34
CA SER A 53 -2.75 0.54 -0.13
C SER A 53 -1.49 -0.09 -0.73
N ALA A 54 -0.31 0.16 -0.13
CA ALA A 54 0.95 -0.42 -0.56
C ALA A 54 1.00 -1.95 -0.36
N GLY A 55 0.35 -2.46 0.70
CA GLY A 55 0.22 -3.89 0.93
C GLY A 55 -0.73 -4.61 -0.02
N LEU A 56 -1.71 -3.89 -0.58
CA LEU A 56 -2.77 -4.44 -1.44
C LEU A 56 -2.51 -4.20 -2.92
N GLY A 57 -1.46 -4.85 -3.45
CA GLY A 57 -1.16 -4.87 -4.89
C GLY A 57 -1.91 -5.98 -5.66
N LEU A 58 -1.87 -5.91 -7.01
CA LEU A 58 -2.45 -6.93 -7.90
C LEU A 58 -1.90 -8.33 -7.60
N ILE A 59 -0.59 -8.43 -7.38
CA ILE A 59 0.10 -9.69 -7.06
C ILE A 59 -0.43 -10.27 -5.74
N THR A 60 -0.58 -9.43 -4.72
CA THR A 60 -1.15 -9.82 -3.43
C THR A 60 -2.57 -10.35 -3.62
N MET A 61 -3.40 -9.66 -4.41
CA MET A 61 -4.78 -10.06 -4.65
C MET A 61 -4.88 -11.41 -5.35
N VAL A 62 -4.10 -11.64 -6.42
CA VAL A 62 -4.05 -12.95 -7.11
C VAL A 62 -3.55 -14.04 -6.17
N GLY A 63 -2.50 -13.75 -5.39
CA GLY A 63 -1.97 -14.69 -4.41
C GLY A 63 -3.00 -15.08 -3.35
N MET A 64 -3.80 -14.13 -2.86
CA MET A 64 -4.90 -14.43 -1.93
C MET A 64 -5.93 -15.38 -2.58
N PHE A 65 -6.36 -15.12 -3.81
CA PHE A 65 -7.30 -16.01 -4.51
C PHE A 65 -6.74 -17.42 -4.69
N GLU A 66 -5.47 -17.56 -5.08
CA GLU A 66 -4.82 -18.86 -5.22
C GLU A 66 -4.75 -19.61 -3.89
N MET A 67 -4.43 -18.89 -2.81
CA MET A 67 -4.40 -19.46 -1.46
C MET A 67 -5.80 -19.97 -1.08
N TYR A 68 -6.85 -19.15 -1.23
CA TYR A 68 -8.22 -19.55 -0.92
C TYR A 68 -8.69 -20.74 -1.77
N TYR A 69 -8.31 -20.78 -3.05
CA TYR A 69 -8.66 -21.89 -3.93
C TYR A 69 -8.04 -23.21 -3.50
N ARG A 70 -6.78 -23.20 -3.02
CA ARG A 70 -6.06 -24.42 -2.62
C ARG A 70 -6.38 -24.91 -1.21
N THR A 71 -6.55 -23.99 -0.27
CA THR A 71 -6.52 -24.30 1.18
C THR A 71 -7.87 -24.05 1.87
N GLY A 72 -8.84 -23.46 1.18
CA GLY A 72 -10.18 -23.20 1.71
C GLY A 72 -10.16 -22.29 2.96
N ASN A 73 -11.10 -22.51 3.87
CA ASN A 73 -11.33 -21.62 5.02
C ASN A 73 -10.22 -21.66 6.11
N SER A 74 -9.23 -22.56 6.00
CA SER A 74 -8.12 -22.66 6.95
C SER A 74 -7.28 -21.38 7.02
N ILE A 75 -7.20 -20.66 5.91
CA ILE A 75 -6.49 -19.37 5.80
C ILE A 75 -7.06 -18.30 6.72
N GLY A 76 -8.39 -18.25 6.87
CA GLY A 76 -9.05 -17.24 7.69
C GLY A 76 -8.61 -17.32 9.16
N PHE A 77 -8.45 -18.54 9.67
CA PHE A 77 -7.98 -18.78 11.03
C PHE A 77 -6.55 -18.29 11.25
N TRP A 78 -5.63 -18.63 10.34
CA TRP A 78 -4.23 -18.21 10.43
C TRP A 78 -4.07 -16.70 10.23
N SER A 79 -4.83 -16.11 9.30
CA SER A 79 -4.84 -14.66 9.07
C SER A 79 -5.34 -13.89 10.30
N GLY A 80 -6.45 -14.33 10.92
CA GLY A 80 -6.98 -13.71 12.14
C GLY A 80 -5.99 -13.78 13.31
N THR A 81 -5.32 -14.92 13.47
CA THR A 81 -4.27 -15.09 14.50
C THR A 81 -3.08 -14.16 14.23
N GLY A 82 -2.66 -14.03 12.97
CA GLY A 82 -1.58 -13.12 12.56
C GLY A 82 -1.88 -11.66 12.87
N ILE A 83 -3.12 -11.20 12.70
CA ILE A 83 -3.53 -9.83 13.03
C ILE A 83 -3.40 -9.57 14.54
N LEU A 84 -3.84 -10.51 15.39
CA LEU A 84 -3.75 -10.36 16.85
C LEU A 84 -2.29 -10.26 17.32
N VAL A 85 -1.42 -11.13 16.78
CA VAL A 85 0.02 -11.09 17.09
C VAL A 85 0.65 -9.80 16.58
N GLY A 86 0.33 -9.37 15.35
CA GLY A 86 0.81 -8.12 14.76
C GLY A 86 0.40 -6.90 15.58
N LEU A 87 -0.84 -6.85 16.06
CA LEU A 87 -1.32 -5.79 16.95
C LEU A 87 -0.56 -5.79 18.28
N ALA A 88 -0.37 -6.95 18.91
CA ALA A 88 0.40 -7.05 20.14
C ALA A 88 1.85 -6.54 19.96
N MET A 89 2.50 -6.90 18.85
CA MET A 89 3.85 -6.44 18.51
C MET A 89 3.91 -4.95 18.16
N THR A 90 2.85 -4.42 17.51
CA THR A 90 2.78 -3.00 17.17
C THR A 90 2.63 -2.14 18.43
N MET A 91 1.85 -2.61 19.42
CA MET A 91 1.69 -1.92 20.70
C MET A 91 2.97 -1.89 21.52
N THR A 92 3.81 -2.94 21.46
CA THR A 92 5.13 -2.93 22.12
C THR A 92 6.15 -2.06 21.40
N GLY A 93 5.87 -1.59 20.19
CA GLY A 93 6.79 -0.76 19.40
C GLY A 93 8.03 -1.52 18.95
N PHE A 94 7.96 -2.85 18.93
CA PHE A 94 9.07 -3.73 18.60
C PHE A 94 9.62 -3.40 17.21
N VAL A 95 10.94 -3.22 17.12
CA VAL A 95 11.68 -2.74 15.93
C VAL A 95 11.43 -1.27 15.56
N THR A 96 10.18 -0.80 15.55
CA THR A 96 9.82 0.56 15.12
C THR A 96 10.51 1.65 15.96
N TYR A 97 10.65 1.44 17.27
CA TYR A 97 11.33 2.40 18.15
C TYR A 97 12.81 2.56 17.77
N ARG A 98 13.56 1.46 17.66
CA ARG A 98 14.99 1.46 17.30
C ARG A 98 15.22 1.95 15.87
N TYR A 99 14.28 1.68 14.98
CA TYR A 99 14.33 2.18 13.61
C TYR A 99 14.15 3.71 13.54
N ARG A 100 13.35 4.30 14.43
CA ARG A 100 13.24 5.77 14.52
C ARG A 100 14.52 6.43 15.04
N GLU A 101 15.30 5.74 15.88
CA GLU A 101 16.57 6.24 16.40
C GLU A 101 17.65 6.39 15.31
N THR A 102 17.64 5.56 14.26
CA THR A 102 18.60 5.65 13.15
C THR A 102 18.35 6.87 12.24
N ARG A 103 17.21 7.56 12.41
CA ARG A 103 16.78 8.72 11.60
C ARG A 103 16.76 8.44 10.10
N ALA A 104 16.63 7.17 9.70
CA ALA A 104 16.45 6.80 8.31
C ALA A 104 15.18 7.46 7.74
N MET A 105 15.25 7.90 6.49
CA MET A 105 14.09 8.37 5.73
C MET A 105 13.59 7.17 4.92
N THR A 106 12.40 6.70 5.25
CA THR A 106 11.64 5.66 4.52
C THR A 106 10.44 6.27 3.85
#